data_AF-A0A7Y2BCN1-F1
#
_entry.id   AF-A0A7Y2BCN1-F1
#
_cell.length_a   1.000
_cell.length_b   1.000
_cell.length_c   1.000
_cell.angle_alpha   90.00
_cell.angle_beta   90.00
_cell.angle_gamma   90.00
#
_symmetry.space_group_name_H-M   'P 1'
#
loop_
_entity.id
_entity.type
_entity.pdbx_description
1 polymer ?
#
loop_
_entity_poly.entity_id
_entity_poly.type
_entity_poly.pdbx_seq_one_letter_code
_entity_poly.pdbx_strand_id
1 'polypeptide(L)'
;AYAAKGLFGWEDEKSFKFRAVWISVLVIGIGFSLVGFKSITIIKFAQIANALLLPLIALFLLSICNDPKIMDQHINSKTKNILSFIVILITVSISLKTVFLLFT
;
A
#
# COMPACT_ATOMS: atom_id res chain seq x y z
N ALA A 1 1.07 -5.21 8.12
CA ALA A 1 1.97 -5.59 9.24
C ALA A 1 2.65 -4.35 9.81
N TYR A 2 3.77 -3.88 9.25
CA TYR A 2 4.55 -2.76 9.80
C TYR A 2 3.79 -1.42 9.88
N ALA A 3 2.92 -1.12 8.91
CA ALA A 3 2.08 0.08 8.98
C ALA A 3 1.11 0.06 10.19
N ALA A 4 0.45 -1.08 10.44
CA ALA A 4 -0.44 -1.22 11.60
C ALA A 4 0.35 -1.13 12.92
N LYS A 5 1.54 -1.72 12.95
CA LYS A 5 2.48 -1.62 14.08
C LYS A 5 2.78 -0.15 14.41
N GLY A 6 3.16 0.64 13.40
CA GLY A 6 3.45 2.07 13.54
C GLY A 6 2.23 2.91 13.89
N LEU A 7 1.08 2.66 13.28
CA LEU A 7 -0.17 3.40 13.53
C LEU A 7 -0.73 3.17 14.94
N PHE A 8 -0.62 1.95 15.47
CA PHE A 8 -1.13 1.60 16.80
C PHE A 8 -0.07 1.64 17.91
N GLY A 9 1.19 1.97 17.59
CA GLY A 9 2.29 2.04 18.56
C GLY A 9 2.60 0.71 19.23
N TRP A 10 2.42 -0.42 18.55
CA TRP A 10 2.66 -1.74 19.14
C TRP A 10 4.09 -2.19 18.88
N GLU A 11 4.84 -2.62 19.90
CA GLU A 11 6.24 -2.99 19.72
C GLU A 11 6.44 -4.44 19.27
N ASP A 12 5.51 -5.33 19.62
CA ASP A 12 5.64 -6.76 19.43
C ASP A 12 4.67 -7.33 18.40
N GLU A 13 5.22 -7.91 17.33
CA GLU A 13 4.49 -8.61 16.26
C GLU A 13 3.94 -9.97 16.72
N LYS A 14 4.46 -10.52 17.83
CA LYS A 14 3.93 -11.72 18.47
C LYS A 14 2.74 -11.42 19.38
N SER A 15 2.46 -10.15 19.65
CA SER A 15 1.33 -9.76 20.51
C SER A 15 0.00 -10.23 19.93
N PHE A 16 -0.91 -10.63 20.82
CA PHE A 16 -2.26 -11.06 20.43
C PHE A 16 -3.00 -9.94 19.67
N LYS A 17 -2.76 -8.67 20.01
CA LYS A 17 -3.35 -7.50 19.35
C LYS A 17 -2.94 -7.41 17.86
N PHE A 18 -1.65 -7.58 17.57
CA PHE A 18 -1.17 -7.59 16.20
C PHE A 18 -1.71 -8.80 15.43
N ARG A 19 -1.79 -9.96 16.08
CA ARG A 19 -2.34 -11.18 15.47
C ARG A 19 -3.83 -11.10 15.17
N ALA A 20 -4.59 -10.48 16.06
CA ALA A 20 -6.01 -10.28 15.91
C ALA A 20 -6.35 -9.50 14.63
N VAL A 21 -5.55 -8.52 14.23
CA VAL A 21 -5.80 -7.72 13.01
C VAL A 21 -5.75 -8.56 11.74
N TRP A 22 -4.74 -9.41 11.56
CA TRP A 22 -4.68 -10.22 10.33
C TRP A 22 -5.60 -11.44 10.42
N ILE A 23 -5.83 -12.00 11.61
CA ILE A 23 -6.84 -13.05 11.82
C ILE A 23 -8.24 -12.51 11.47
N SER A 24 -8.59 -11.28 11.87
CA SER A 24 -9.89 -10.70 11.54
C SER A 24 -10.06 -10.51 10.04
N VAL A 25 -9.01 -10.06 9.33
CA VAL A 25 -9.02 -9.96 7.86
C VAL A 25 -9.22 -11.34 7.21
N LEU A 26 -8.55 -12.39 7.71
CA LEU A 26 -8.74 -13.76 7.21
C LEU A 26 -10.15 -14.28 7.45
N VAL A 27 -10.69 -14.12 8.67
CA VAL A 27 -12.04 -14.56 9.01
C VAL A 27 -13.08 -13.88 8.12
N ILE A 28 -12.94 -12.58 7.88
CA ILE A 28 -13.81 -11.83 6.96
C ILE A 28 -13.69 -12.39 5.54
N GLY A 29 -12.47 -12.60 5.04
CA GLY A 29 -12.24 -13.15 3.69
C GLY A 29 -12.81 -14.55 3.50
N ILE A 30 -12.62 -15.44 4.48
CA ILE A 30 -13.19 -16.80 4.49
C ILE A 30 -14.72 -16.72 4.55
N GLY A 31 -15.27 -15.87 5.41
CA GLY A 31 -16.72 -15.65 5.51
C GLY A 31 -17.34 -15.26 4.16
N PHE A 32 -16.75 -14.28 3.46
CA PHE A 32 -17.21 -13.90 2.12
C PHE A 32 -17.03 -15.01 1.08
N SER A 33 -15.97 -15.80 1.17
CA SER A 33 -15.74 -16.95 0.27
C SER A 33 -16.80 -18.05 0.44
N LEU A 34 -17.32 -18.24 1.65
CA LEU A 34 -18.32 -19.26 1.95
C LEU A 34 -19.74 -18.87 1.50
N VAL A 35 -20.04 -17.57 1.44
CA VAL A 35 -21.36 -17.03 1.02
C VAL A 35 -21.58 -17.15 -0.50
N GLY A 36 -20.58 -17.62 -1.26
CA GLY A 36 -20.69 -17.79 -2.71
C GLY A 36 -20.55 -16.50 -3.51
N PHE A 37 -20.11 -15.41 -2.87
CA PHE A 37 -19.66 -14.23 -3.60
C PHE A 37 -18.51 -14.61 -4.51
N LYS A 38 -18.53 -14.09 -5.74
CA LYS A 38 -17.43 -14.29 -6.69
C LYS A 38 -16.15 -13.72 -6.08
N SER A 39 -15.26 -14.58 -5.57
CA SER A 39 -13.98 -14.18 -4.96
C SER A 39 -13.17 -13.26 -5.87
N ILE A 40 -13.30 -13.44 -7.19
CA ILE A 40 -12.72 -12.55 -8.18
C ILE A 40 -13.19 -11.09 -8.03
N THR A 41 -14.46 -10.82 -7.76
CA THR A 41 -14.97 -9.44 -7.59
C THR A 41 -14.36 -8.76 -6.38
N ILE A 42 -14.19 -9.49 -5.27
CA ILE A 42 -13.55 -8.98 -4.05
C ILE A 42 -12.07 -8.66 -4.31
N ILE A 43 -11.37 -9.56 -5.01
CA ILE A 43 -9.97 -9.34 -5.42
C ILE A 43 -9.85 -8.15 -6.36
N LYS A 44 -10.78 -7.98 -7.32
CA LYS A 44 -10.81 -6.83 -8.22
C LYS A 44 -10.98 -5.51 -7.45
N PHE A 45 -11.86 -5.45 -6.45
CA PHE A 45 -12.03 -4.26 -5.62
C PHE A 45 -10.74 -3.90 -4.86
N ALA A 46 -10.09 -4.90 -4.24
CA ALA A 46 -8.81 -4.70 -3.56
C ALA A 46 -7.71 -4.22 -4.52
N GLN A 47 -7.71 -4.71 -5.77
CA GLN A 47 -6.77 -4.27 -6.79
C GLN A 47 -6.99 -2.82 -7.22
N ILE A 48 -8.23 -2.37 -7.37
CA ILE A 48 -8.54 -0.95 -7.66
C ILE A 48 -8.02 -0.06 -6.51
N ALA A 49 -8.26 -0.46 -5.26
CA ALA A 49 -7.74 0.25 -4.10
C ALA A 49 -6.19 0.32 -4.12
N ASN A 50 -5.52 -0.81 -4.41
CA ASN A 50 -4.05 -0.86 -4.48
C ASN A 50 -3.48 -0.05 -5.65
N ALA A 51 -4.13 -0.05 -6.81
CA ALA A 51 -3.77 0.77 -7.96
C ALA A 51 -3.85 2.27 -7.63
N LEU A 52 -4.83 2.70 -6.82
CA LEU A 52 -4.87 4.10 -6.40
C LEU A 52 -3.81 4.41 -5.32
N LEU A 53 -3.62 3.49 -4.38
CA LEU A 53 -2.85 3.72 -3.16
C LEU A 53 -1.33 3.74 -3.40
N LEU A 54 -0.80 2.89 -4.29
CA LEU A 54 0.64 2.85 -4.60
C LEU A 54 1.22 4.18 -5.10
N PRO A 55 0.69 4.82 -6.17
CA PRO A 55 1.23 6.08 -6.67
C PRO A 55 1.04 7.22 -5.65
N LEU A 56 -0.06 7.21 -4.89
CA LEU A 56 -0.30 8.19 -3.84
C LEU A 56 0.77 8.11 -2.74
N ILE A 57 1.08 6.91 -2.25
CA ILE A 57 2.12 6.71 -1.24
C ILE A 57 3.51 7.02 -1.81
N ALA A 58 3.79 6.65 -3.05
CA ALA A 58 5.09 6.95 -3.67
C ALA A 58 5.34 8.45 -3.78
N LEU A 59 4.32 9.23 -4.18
CA LEU A 59 4.38 10.69 -4.22
C LEU A 59 4.59 11.27 -2.81
N PHE A 60 3.81 10.80 -1.84
CA PHE A 60 3.91 11.24 -0.45
C PHE A 60 5.31 10.97 0.14
N LEU A 61 5.84 9.77 -0.08
CA LEU A 61 7.19 9.41 0.38
C LEU A 61 8.26 10.26 -0.31
N LEU A 62 8.12 10.53 -1.61
CA LEU A 62 9.07 11.41 -2.29
C LEU A 62 9.03 12.83 -1.72
N SER A 63 7.84 13.36 -1.43
CA SER A 63 7.69 14.68 -0.79
C SER A 63 8.37 14.73 0.57
N ILE A 64 8.18 13.72 1.44
CA ILE A 64 8.83 13.67 2.75
C ILE A 64 10.34 13.51 2.63
N CYS A 65 10.81 12.61 1.76
CA CYS A 65 12.24 12.37 1.57
C CYS A 65 12.98 13.57 0.97
N ASN A 66 12.25 14.50 0.35
CA ASN A 66 12.78 15.76 -0.17
C ASN A 66 12.61 16.92 0.82
N ASP A 67 11.89 16.76 1.94
CA ASP A 67 11.68 17.83 2.92
C ASP A 67 12.86 17.91 3.90
N PRO A 68 13.68 18.97 3.86
CA PRO A 68 14.81 19.14 4.78
C PRO A 68 14.38 19.33 6.24
N LYS A 69 13.12 19.69 6.52
CA LYS A 69 12.62 19.78 7.90
C LYS A 69 12.44 18.41 8.54
N ILE A 70 12.19 17.38 7.74
CA ILE A 70 11.95 16.01 8.21
C ILE A 70 13.22 15.17 8.09
N MET A 71 13.93 15.28 6.96
CA MET A 71 15.13 14.48 6.66
C MET A 71 16.45 15.13 7.09
N ASP A 72 16.43 16.39 7.54
CA ASP A 72 17.60 17.16 7.94
C ASP A 72 18.71 17.09 6.86
N GLN A 73 19.89 16.53 7.17
CA GLN A 73 21.01 16.41 6.22
C GLN A 73 20.87 15.25 5.21
N HIS A 74 19.87 14.38 5.38
CA HIS A 74 19.70 13.16 4.59
C HIS A 74 18.70 13.28 3.44
N ILE A 75 18.36 14.50 3.02
CA ILE A 75 17.49 14.73 1.85
C ILE A 75 18.00 13.99 0.60
N ASN A 76 17.07 13.62 -0.27
CA ASN A 76 17.42 12.98 -1.53
C ASN A 76 18.32 13.86 -2.40
N SER A 77 19.42 13.28 -2.87
CA SER A 77 20.23 13.89 -3.92
C SER A 77 19.52 13.83 -5.27
N LYS A 78 20.00 14.61 -6.25
CA LYS A 78 19.45 14.65 -7.62
C LYS A 78 19.31 13.25 -8.24
N THR A 79 20.29 12.37 -8.03
CA THR A 79 20.26 10.99 -8.51
C THR A 79 19.15 10.16 -7.88
N LYS A 80 18.94 10.28 -6.56
CA LYS A 80 17.85 9.59 -5.85
C LYS A 80 16.49 10.09 -6.31
N ASN A 81 16.35 11.39 -6.55
CA ASN A 81 15.10 11.99 -7.05
C ASN A 81 14.74 11.47 -8.46
N ILE A 82 15.73 11.30 -9.34
CA ILE A 82 15.53 10.68 -10.67
C ILE A 82 15.05 9.23 -10.53
N LEU A 83 15.68 8.44 -9.65
CA LEU A 83 15.28 7.05 -9.43
C LEU A 83 13.86 6.96 -8.85
N SER A 84 13.53 7.81 -7.87
CA SER A 84 12.18 7.90 -7.31
C SER A 84 11.14 8.31 -8.35
N PHE A 85 11.49 9.20 -9.28
CA PHE A 85 10.62 9.57 -10.39
C PHE A 85 10.33 8.38 -11.32
N ILE A 86 11.33 7.55 -11.63
CA ILE A 86 11.14 6.31 -12.39
C ILE A 86 10.19 5.36 -11.66
N VAL A 87 10.35 5.20 -10.34
CA VAL A 87 9.45 4.38 -9.52
C VAL A 87 8.01 4.90 -9.58
N ILE A 88 7.81 6.22 -9.45
CA ILE A 88 6.48 6.84 -9.58
C ILE A 88 5.89 6.52 -10.95
N LEU A 89 6.67 6.69 -12.03
CA LEU A 89 6.22 6.40 -13.39
C LEU A 89 5.77 4.94 -13.53
N ILE A 90 6.55 3.97 -13.03
CA ILE A 90 6.19 2.55 -13.01
C ILE A 90 4.90 2.32 -12.22
N THR A 91 4.77 2.90 -11.02
CA THR A 91 3.56 2.72 -10.20
C THR A 91 2.32 3.28 -10.90
N VAL A 92 2.42 4.45 -11.54
CA VAL A 92 1.32 5.04 -12.32
C VAL A 92 0.98 4.15 -13.52
N SER A 93 1.97 3.65 -14.26
CA SER A 93 1.73 2.73 -15.39
C SER A 93 1.02 1.45 -14.97
N ILE A 94 1.42 0.84 -13.85
CA ILE A 94 0.76 -0.34 -13.29
C ILE A 94 -0.67 -0.01 -12.90
N SER A 95 -0.88 1.14 -12.25
CA SER A 95 -2.19 1.57 -11.77
C SER A 95 -3.18 1.77 -12.92
N LEU A 96 -2.74 2.45 -13.99
CA LEU A 96 -3.51 2.63 -15.22
C LEU A 96 -3.82 1.30 -15.90
N LYS A 97 -2.83 0.40 -16.00
CA LYS A 97 -3.03 -0.93 -16.59
C LYS A 97 -4.07 -1.74 -15.82
N THR A 98 -4.00 -1.75 -14.49
CA THR A 98 -4.96 -2.47 -13.64
C THR A 98 -6.37 -1.92 -13.83
N VAL A 99 -6.54 -0.60 -13.81
CA VAL A 99 -7.84 0.02 -14.06
C VAL A 99 -8.37 -0.37 -15.44
N PHE A 100 -7.59 -0.18 -16.50
CA PHE A 100 -7.99 -0.49 -17.87
C PHE A 100 -8.38 -1.97 -18.07
N LEU A 101 -7.59 -2.90 -17.54
CA LEU A 101 -7.82 -4.34 -17.66
C LEU A 101 -8.99 -4.84 -16.80
N LEU A 102 -9.36 -4.10 -15.75
CA LEU A 102 -10.53 -4.44 -14.94
C LEU A 102 -11.83 -3.92 -15.55
N PHE A 103 -11.76 -2.85 -16.35
CA PHE A 103 -12.89 -2.26 -17.07
C PHE A 103 -13.17 -2.90 -18.44
N THR A 104 -12.20 -3.60 -19.03
CA THR A 104 -12.34 -4.36 -20.29
C THR A 104 -12.59 -5.83 -20.00
#